data_AF-A0A4Q0MIE4-F1
#
_entry.id   AF-A0A4Q0MIE4-F1
#
_cell.length_a   1.000
_cell.length_b   1.000
_cell.length_c   1.000
_cell.angle_alpha   90.00
_cell.angle_beta   90.00
_cell.angle_gamma   90.00
#
_symmetry.space_group_name_H-M   'P 1'
#
loop_
_entity.id
_entity.type
_entity.pdbx_description
1 polymer ?
#
loop_
_entity_poly.entity_id
_entity_poly.type
_entity_poly.pdbx_seq_one_letter_code
_entity_poly.pdbx_strand_id
1 'polypeptide(L)'
;MLHRPFAGVFFVSAVALAGAAEAGPKHRFAEGAHRARSDRECMARAMYFESDRNAEDGMLAVGTVVANRLESGHYGSTICEVVGRKSQFAPGVLRRAMMEGAVADRARKVADAVLAGERHPAAGGVKYFHTADVPFRKTDKRYLLVSGGNAFYERRKPDSPAAARANAMSFARAVARADEAEAEAGPIVAAALAPKEAPAPAMVAEARPVPGADSALAYGGAAPAFDPSGALAAVAALKPRSGPRVIAPQAPVLAAAIPMPANAEAPSAPPPATDPLANRLVAAAWALFQ
;
A
#
# COMPACT_ATOMS: atom_id res chain seq x y z
N MET A 1 -74.81 -52.31 14.23
CA MET A 1 -75.83 -51.80 13.29
C MET A 1 -76.44 -50.54 13.91
N LEU A 2 -76.69 -49.51 13.07
CA LEU A 2 -77.31 -48.21 13.40
C LEU A 2 -76.46 -47.23 14.25
N HIS A 3 -76.50 -45.91 14.11
CA HIS A 3 -76.70 -44.98 12.98
C HIS A 3 -76.46 -43.55 13.55
N ARG A 4 -75.57 -42.77 12.91
CA ARG A 4 -75.63 -41.30 12.67
C ARG A 4 -75.56 -40.34 13.90
N PRO A 5 -75.51 -39.00 13.70
CA PRO A 5 -74.26 -38.23 13.74
C PRO A 5 -74.36 -36.98 14.64
N PHE A 6 -73.28 -36.55 15.30
CA PHE A 6 -73.28 -35.24 15.97
C PHE A 6 -72.37 -34.23 15.30
N ALA A 7 -73.00 -33.10 14.99
CA ALA A 7 -72.52 -31.95 14.25
C ALA A 7 -71.31 -31.30 14.93
N GLY A 8 -70.19 -31.25 14.22
CA GLY A 8 -69.07 -30.37 14.51
C GLY A 8 -69.26 -29.05 13.77
N VAL A 9 -69.47 -27.98 14.52
CA VAL A 9 -69.55 -26.60 14.06
C VAL A 9 -68.26 -26.22 13.31
N PHE A 10 -68.36 -25.89 12.03
CA PHE A 10 -67.27 -25.31 11.26
C PHE A 10 -67.08 -23.84 11.66
N PHE A 11 -66.05 -23.56 12.46
CA PHE A 11 -65.52 -22.20 12.59
C PHE A 11 -64.69 -21.89 11.35
N VAL A 12 -65.26 -21.14 10.41
CA VAL A 12 -64.49 -20.50 9.33
C VAL A 12 -63.77 -19.30 9.94
N SER A 13 -62.54 -19.49 10.41
CA SER A 13 -61.65 -18.38 10.72
C SER A 13 -61.20 -17.74 9.41
N ALA A 14 -61.71 -16.55 9.13
CA ALA A 14 -61.18 -15.66 8.12
C ALA A 14 -59.75 -15.25 8.52
N VAL A 15 -58.74 -15.87 7.92
CA VAL A 15 -57.37 -15.38 7.98
C VAL A 15 -57.27 -14.21 7.01
N ALA A 16 -57.30 -12.99 7.56
CA ALA A 16 -56.92 -11.80 6.83
C ALA A 16 -55.44 -11.91 6.44
N LEU A 17 -55.17 -12.05 5.13
CA LEU A 17 -53.84 -11.81 4.58
C LEU A 17 -53.54 -10.30 4.68
N ALA A 18 -52.94 -9.90 5.80
CA ALA A 18 -52.24 -8.64 5.89
C ALA A 18 -50.93 -8.77 5.10
N GLY A 19 -50.87 -8.13 3.92
CA GLY A 19 -49.65 -8.00 3.15
C GLY A 19 -48.59 -7.24 3.95
N ALA A 20 -47.46 -7.89 4.19
CA ALA A 20 -46.26 -7.23 4.68
C ALA A 20 -45.66 -6.42 3.52
N ALA A 21 -45.91 -5.12 3.52
CA ALA A 21 -45.12 -4.18 2.72
C ALA A 21 -43.75 -3.99 3.42
N GLU A 22 -42.72 -4.65 2.90
CA GLU A 22 -41.33 -4.36 3.26
C GLU A 22 -40.97 -2.95 2.75
N ALA A 23 -41.16 -1.94 3.60
CA ALA A 23 -40.59 -0.63 3.38
C ALA A 23 -39.12 -0.66 3.81
N GLY A 24 -38.24 -0.87 2.83
CA GLY A 24 -36.77 -0.92 3.01
C GLY A 24 -36.15 0.38 3.57
N PRO A 25 -34.84 0.36 3.89
CA PRO A 25 -34.15 1.47 4.54
C PRO A 25 -34.19 2.76 3.71
N LYS A 26 -34.73 3.81 4.32
CA LYS A 26 -34.76 5.17 3.73
C LYS A 26 -33.40 5.84 3.85
N HIS A 27 -32.45 5.48 2.98
CA HIS A 27 -31.28 6.32 2.75
C HIS A 27 -31.66 7.41 1.74
N ARG A 28 -32.00 8.59 2.26
CA ARG A 28 -32.14 9.81 1.45
C ARG A 28 -30.74 10.21 0.98
N PHE A 29 -30.46 9.98 -0.29
CA PHE A 29 -29.26 10.47 -0.94
C PHE A 29 -29.25 12.01 -0.88
N ALA A 30 -28.18 12.55 -0.29
CA ALA A 30 -27.89 13.97 -0.41
C ALA A 30 -27.46 14.25 -1.85
N GLU A 31 -28.38 14.83 -2.61
CA GLU A 31 -28.16 15.31 -3.97
C GLU A 31 -27.28 16.57 -3.92
N GLY A 32 -25.99 16.36 -4.16
CA GLY A 32 -25.03 17.40 -4.46
C GLY A 32 -24.26 16.96 -5.69
N ALA A 33 -24.59 17.55 -6.84
CA ALA A 33 -24.05 17.22 -8.16
C ALA A 33 -22.54 17.55 -8.30
N HIS A 34 -21.68 16.80 -7.62
CA HIS A 34 -20.46 16.33 -8.25
C HIS A 34 -20.90 15.27 -9.25
N ARG A 35 -20.47 15.33 -10.52
CA ARG A 35 -20.60 14.18 -11.44
C ARG A 35 -20.30 12.92 -10.64
N ALA A 36 -21.29 12.02 -10.52
CA ALA A 36 -21.10 10.76 -9.83
C ALA A 36 -19.86 10.12 -10.45
N ARG A 37 -18.79 9.99 -9.65
CA ARG A 37 -17.56 9.40 -10.16
C ARG A 37 -17.82 7.93 -10.39
N SER A 38 -17.17 7.38 -11.40
CA SER A 38 -17.12 5.93 -11.54
C SER A 38 -16.34 5.34 -10.36
N ASP A 39 -16.71 4.12 -9.99
CA ASP A 39 -15.98 3.35 -8.97
C ASP A 39 -14.49 3.22 -9.32
N ARG A 40 -14.17 3.07 -10.61
CA ARG A 40 -12.81 3.11 -11.15
C ARG A 40 -12.05 4.38 -10.75
N GLU A 41 -12.66 5.55 -10.95
CA GLU A 41 -12.02 6.83 -10.61
C GLU A 41 -11.87 6.98 -9.09
N CYS A 42 -12.87 6.57 -8.30
CA CYS A 42 -12.76 6.59 -6.84
C CYS A 42 -11.64 5.66 -6.33
N MET A 43 -11.54 4.45 -6.88
CA MET A 43 -10.49 3.47 -6.57
C MET A 43 -9.10 4.02 -6.93
N ALA A 44 -8.93 4.48 -8.18
CA ALA A 44 -7.65 5.01 -8.66
C ALA A 44 -7.16 6.19 -7.82
N ARG A 45 -8.08 7.06 -7.40
CA ARG A 45 -7.72 8.21 -6.55
C ARG A 45 -7.28 7.78 -5.16
N ALA A 46 -7.90 6.76 -4.56
CA ALA A 46 -7.43 6.20 -3.30
C ALA A 46 -5.99 5.69 -3.44
N MET A 47 -5.73 4.87 -4.47
CA MET A 47 -4.37 4.38 -4.75
C MET A 47 -3.37 5.53 -4.93
N TYR A 48 -3.68 6.50 -5.78
CA TYR A 48 -2.82 7.64 -6.09
C TYR A 48 -2.43 8.49 -4.86
N PHE A 49 -3.34 8.65 -3.89
CA PHE A 49 -3.10 9.49 -2.72
C PHE A 49 -2.58 8.73 -1.49
N GLU A 50 -2.83 7.42 -1.38
CA GLU A 50 -2.44 6.63 -0.20
C GLU A 50 -1.14 5.85 -0.37
N SER A 51 -0.74 5.49 -1.58
CA SER A 51 0.50 4.74 -1.80
C SER A 51 1.64 5.64 -2.26
N ASP A 52 2.87 5.14 -2.11
CA ASP A 52 3.97 5.66 -2.93
C ASP A 52 3.57 5.58 -4.40
N ARG A 53 3.70 6.70 -5.09
CA ARG A 53 3.28 6.91 -6.48
C ARG A 53 4.12 6.13 -7.47
N ASN A 54 5.28 5.63 -7.06
CA ASN A 54 6.17 4.84 -7.90
C ASN A 54 5.99 3.32 -7.73
N ALA A 55 5.16 2.87 -6.78
CA ALA A 55 5.01 1.46 -6.45
C ALA A 55 3.63 0.91 -6.85
N GLU A 56 3.56 0.13 -7.94
CA GLU A 56 2.31 -0.56 -8.36
C GLU A 56 1.83 -1.55 -7.31
N ASP A 57 2.77 -2.26 -6.66
CA ASP A 57 2.50 -3.18 -5.57
C ASP A 57 1.75 -2.49 -4.41
N GLY A 58 2.19 -1.28 -4.04
CA GLY A 58 1.52 -0.46 -3.03
C GLY A 58 0.12 0.00 -3.44
N MET A 59 -0.07 0.36 -4.71
CA MET A 59 -1.40 0.68 -5.26
C MET A 59 -2.33 -0.52 -5.17
N LEU A 60 -1.86 -1.71 -5.54
CA LEU A 60 -2.63 -2.95 -5.48
C LEU A 60 -3.01 -3.30 -4.02
N ALA A 61 -2.10 -3.08 -3.07
CA ALA A 61 -2.37 -3.28 -1.65
C ALA A 61 -3.44 -2.32 -1.11
N VAL A 62 -3.39 -1.02 -1.47
CA VAL A 62 -4.43 -0.05 -1.12
C VAL A 62 -5.78 -0.42 -1.76
N GLY A 63 -5.77 -0.82 -3.04
CA GLY A 63 -6.98 -1.29 -3.73
C GLY A 63 -7.61 -2.50 -3.06
N THR A 64 -6.78 -3.44 -2.62
CA THR A 64 -7.20 -4.61 -1.85
C THR A 64 -7.89 -4.20 -0.54
N VAL A 65 -7.38 -3.19 0.18
CA VAL A 65 -8.05 -2.65 1.37
C VAL A 65 -9.44 -2.09 1.03
N VAL A 66 -9.55 -1.31 -0.06
CA VAL A 66 -10.84 -0.72 -0.48
C VAL A 66 -11.84 -1.81 -0.81
N ALA A 67 -11.42 -2.83 -1.57
CA ALA A 67 -12.27 -3.97 -1.89
C ALA A 67 -12.69 -4.77 -0.66
N ASN A 68 -11.76 -5.10 0.25
CA ASN A 68 -12.06 -5.80 1.50
C ASN A 68 -13.02 -5.00 2.40
N ARG A 69 -12.93 -3.66 2.37
CA ARG A 69 -13.83 -2.76 3.09
C ARG A 69 -15.24 -2.76 2.47
N LEU A 70 -15.34 -2.73 1.13
CA LEU A 70 -16.59 -2.85 0.40
C LEU A 70 -17.27 -4.19 0.71
N GLU A 71 -16.54 -5.29 0.55
CA GLU A 71 -17.03 -6.66 0.79
C GLU A 71 -17.51 -6.86 2.24
N SER A 72 -16.93 -6.12 3.19
CA SER A 72 -17.38 -6.20 4.59
C SER A 72 -18.70 -5.49 4.89
N GLY A 73 -19.20 -4.63 3.98
CA GLY A 73 -20.43 -3.85 4.16
C GLY A 73 -20.37 -2.76 5.25
N HIS A 74 -19.38 -2.78 6.14
CA HIS A 74 -19.26 -1.79 7.22
C HIS A 74 -18.81 -0.41 6.71
N TYR A 75 -18.22 -0.33 5.52
CA TYR A 75 -17.56 0.88 5.01
C TYR A 75 -18.36 1.70 4.00
N GLY A 76 -19.42 1.12 3.45
CA GLY A 76 -20.21 1.68 2.37
C GLY A 76 -20.69 0.55 1.46
N SER A 77 -21.65 0.89 0.62
CA SER A 77 -22.23 0.00 -0.39
C SER A 77 -21.59 0.16 -1.76
N THR A 78 -20.80 1.23 -1.96
CA THR A 78 -20.06 1.52 -3.20
C THR A 78 -18.61 1.87 -2.92
N ILE A 79 -17.73 1.76 -3.92
CA ILE A 79 -16.31 2.12 -3.77
C ILE A 79 -16.18 3.61 -3.45
N CYS A 80 -16.95 4.46 -4.11
CA CYS A 80 -16.93 5.90 -3.82
C CYS A 80 -17.38 6.22 -2.39
N GLU A 81 -18.32 5.47 -1.81
CA GLU A 81 -18.69 5.63 -0.39
C GLU A 81 -17.54 5.21 0.54
N VAL A 82 -16.91 4.06 0.28
CA VAL A 82 -15.76 3.58 1.07
C VAL A 82 -14.64 4.62 1.08
N VAL A 83 -14.27 5.13 -0.11
CA VAL A 83 -13.19 6.12 -0.28
C VAL A 83 -13.59 7.50 0.24
N GLY A 84 -14.86 7.88 0.10
CA GLY A 84 -15.38 9.19 0.51
C GLY A 84 -15.60 9.36 2.01
N ARG A 85 -15.48 8.29 2.80
CA ARG A 85 -15.69 8.33 4.25
C ARG A 85 -14.72 9.29 4.94
N LYS A 86 -15.26 10.12 5.84
CA LYS A 86 -14.51 11.15 6.57
C LYS A 86 -13.30 10.55 7.29
N SER A 87 -12.13 11.13 7.02
CA SER A 87 -10.86 10.79 7.67
C SER A 87 -10.44 9.32 7.54
N GLN A 88 -10.91 8.60 6.52
CA GLN A 88 -10.45 7.22 6.23
C GLN A 88 -9.31 7.15 5.21
N PHE A 89 -9.18 8.21 4.43
CA PHE A 89 -8.23 8.43 3.34
C PHE A 89 -7.78 9.89 3.37
N ALA A 90 -6.81 10.24 2.54
CA ALA A 90 -6.14 11.52 2.46
C ALA A 90 -7.15 12.68 2.35
N PRO A 91 -6.89 13.82 3.02
CA PRO A 91 -7.74 14.99 2.90
C PRO A 91 -7.92 15.40 1.44
N GLY A 92 -9.18 15.40 0.98
CA GLY A 92 -9.51 15.72 -0.41
C GLY A 92 -9.22 14.59 -1.40
N VAL A 93 -9.16 13.32 -0.99
CA VAL A 93 -8.99 12.15 -1.87
C VAL A 93 -10.00 12.14 -3.03
N LEU A 94 -11.21 12.65 -2.82
CA LEU A 94 -12.23 12.85 -3.87
C LEU A 94 -12.34 14.31 -4.35
N ARG A 95 -11.44 15.23 -4.06
CA ARG A 95 -11.58 16.63 -4.53
C ARG A 95 -10.35 17.20 -5.21
N ARG A 96 -9.16 16.74 -4.80
CA ARG A 96 -7.88 17.24 -5.32
C ARG A 96 -7.58 16.70 -6.72
N ALA A 97 -6.91 17.47 -7.55
CA ALA A 97 -6.43 16.95 -8.83
C ALA A 97 -5.33 15.90 -8.61
N MET A 98 -5.29 14.88 -9.48
CA MET A 98 -4.14 13.98 -9.60
C MET A 98 -3.18 14.65 -10.59
N MET A 99 -2.13 15.29 -10.07
CA MET A 99 -1.29 16.21 -10.83
C MET A 99 -0.33 15.49 -11.77
N GLU A 100 0.15 14.30 -11.39
CA GLU A 100 1.06 13.53 -12.24
C GLU A 100 0.26 12.55 -13.11
N GLY A 101 0.13 12.87 -14.40
CA GLY A 101 -0.66 12.09 -15.36
C GLY A 101 -0.23 10.62 -15.44
N ALA A 102 1.06 10.35 -15.54
CA ALA A 102 1.58 8.97 -15.62
C ALA A 102 1.25 8.13 -14.37
N VAL A 103 1.30 8.73 -13.18
CA VAL A 103 0.91 8.05 -11.93
C VAL A 103 -0.59 7.84 -11.89
N ALA A 104 -1.38 8.83 -12.33
CA ALA A 104 -2.83 8.71 -12.40
C ALA A 104 -3.28 7.61 -13.36
N ASP A 105 -2.62 7.46 -14.52
CA ASP A 105 -2.89 6.39 -15.48
C ASP A 105 -2.49 5.02 -14.94
N ARG A 106 -1.37 4.93 -14.23
CA ARG A 106 -0.96 3.73 -13.52
C ARG A 106 -1.97 3.32 -12.46
N ALA A 107 -2.40 4.25 -11.60
CA ALA A 107 -3.42 4.00 -10.59
C ALA A 107 -4.75 3.57 -11.21
N ARG A 108 -5.13 4.14 -12.36
CA ARG A 108 -6.30 3.74 -13.14
C ARG A 108 -6.18 2.30 -13.67
N LYS A 109 -5.02 1.91 -14.18
CA LYS A 109 -4.74 0.53 -14.63
C LYS A 109 -4.84 -0.47 -13.48
N VAL A 110 -4.24 -0.15 -12.33
CA VAL A 110 -4.33 -1.02 -11.13
C VAL A 110 -5.76 -1.06 -10.60
N ALA A 111 -6.51 0.04 -10.66
CA ALA A 111 -7.92 0.06 -10.31
C ALA A 111 -8.75 -0.90 -11.19
N ASP A 112 -8.49 -0.93 -12.50
CA ASP A 112 -9.15 -1.88 -13.41
C ASP A 112 -8.88 -3.34 -13.00
N ALA A 113 -7.64 -3.67 -12.63
CA ALA A 113 -7.27 -5.00 -12.15
C ALA A 113 -8.02 -5.37 -10.86
N VAL A 114 -8.08 -4.47 -9.88
CA VAL A 114 -8.80 -4.70 -8.62
C VAL A 114 -10.30 -4.86 -8.84
N LEU A 115 -10.88 -4.07 -9.74
CA LEU A 115 -12.28 -4.19 -10.15
C LEU A 115 -12.57 -5.51 -10.87
N ALA A 116 -11.58 -6.05 -11.60
CA ALA A 116 -11.64 -7.39 -12.20
C ALA A 116 -11.46 -8.53 -11.17
N GLY A 117 -11.21 -8.21 -9.90
CA GLY A 117 -11.08 -9.19 -8.81
C GLY A 117 -9.65 -9.44 -8.36
N GLU A 118 -8.65 -8.77 -8.94
CA GLU A 118 -7.27 -8.90 -8.49
C GLU A 118 -7.09 -8.39 -7.06
N ARG A 119 -6.29 -9.10 -6.28
CA ARG A 119 -5.96 -8.76 -4.89
C ARG A 119 -4.47 -8.98 -4.67
N HIS A 120 -3.89 -8.16 -3.81
CA HIS A 120 -2.50 -8.31 -3.44
C HIS A 120 -2.30 -9.62 -2.65
N PRO A 121 -1.38 -10.51 -3.05
CA PRO A 121 -1.29 -11.88 -2.53
C PRO A 121 -0.98 -11.92 -1.03
N ALA A 122 -0.12 -11.02 -0.54
CA ALA A 122 0.20 -10.94 0.90
C ALA A 122 -0.74 -10.04 1.72
N ALA A 123 -1.69 -9.33 1.11
CA ALA A 123 -2.58 -8.42 1.83
C ALA A 123 -3.77 -9.16 2.47
N GLY A 124 -4.17 -10.33 1.95
CA GLY A 124 -5.26 -11.13 2.52
C GLY A 124 -6.51 -10.29 2.81
N GLY A 125 -7.07 -10.44 4.02
CA GLY A 125 -8.26 -9.71 4.49
C GLY A 125 -8.01 -8.35 5.15
N VAL A 126 -6.86 -7.70 4.91
CA VAL A 126 -6.52 -6.41 5.55
C VAL A 126 -7.54 -5.32 5.21
N LYS A 127 -7.92 -4.55 6.22
CA LYS A 127 -8.83 -3.40 6.08
C LYS A 127 -8.21 -2.11 6.61
N TYR A 128 -6.97 -2.17 7.05
CA TYR A 128 -6.30 -1.08 7.75
C TYR A 128 -4.85 -1.00 7.31
N PHE A 129 -4.34 0.22 7.27
CA PHE A 129 -2.94 0.51 7.02
C PHE A 129 -2.55 1.82 7.71
N HIS A 130 -1.25 2.07 7.79
CA HIS A 130 -0.66 3.35 8.17
C HIS A 130 0.72 3.47 7.51
N THR A 131 1.38 4.63 7.61
CA THR A 131 2.74 4.82 7.10
C THR A 131 3.71 3.86 7.78
N ALA A 132 4.64 3.25 7.04
CA ALA A 132 5.48 2.17 7.54
C ALA A 132 6.63 2.60 8.48
N ASP A 133 6.52 3.76 9.16
CA ASP A 133 7.63 4.33 9.95
C ASP A 133 7.86 3.57 11.26
N VAL A 134 6.78 3.31 12.02
CA VAL A 134 6.84 2.64 13.33
C VAL A 134 5.59 1.79 13.55
N PRO A 135 5.70 0.63 14.23
CA PRO A 135 4.53 -0.15 14.59
C PRO A 135 3.73 0.54 15.71
N PHE A 136 2.41 0.34 15.71
CA PHE A 136 1.60 0.65 16.89
C PHE A 136 2.05 -0.16 18.13
N ARG A 137 2.08 0.50 19.29
CA ARG A 137 2.40 -0.13 20.59
C ARG A 137 1.39 -1.18 21.04
N LYS A 138 0.14 -1.10 20.55
CA LYS A 138 -0.94 -2.02 20.94
C LYS A 138 -0.75 -3.37 20.23
N THR A 139 -0.90 -4.46 20.99
CA THR A 139 -0.76 -5.84 20.50
C THR A 139 -2.01 -6.38 19.81
N ASP A 140 -3.01 -5.54 19.55
CA ASP A 140 -4.24 -5.92 18.84
C ASP A 140 -4.11 -5.83 17.31
N LYS A 141 -2.89 -5.60 16.80
CA LYS A 141 -2.58 -5.45 15.37
C LYS A 141 -1.66 -6.58 14.93
N ARG A 142 -2.06 -7.29 13.89
CA ARG A 142 -1.20 -8.24 13.18
C ARG A 142 -0.93 -7.66 11.80
N TYR A 143 0.33 -7.37 11.52
CA TYR A 143 0.80 -6.88 10.23
C TYR A 143 1.02 -8.05 9.29
N LEU A 144 0.58 -7.88 8.04
CA LEU A 144 0.71 -8.90 7.00
C LEU A 144 1.70 -8.49 5.92
N LEU A 145 1.76 -7.18 5.63
CA LEU A 145 2.48 -6.63 4.49
C LEU A 145 3.02 -5.24 4.82
N VAL A 146 4.22 -4.94 4.31
CA VAL A 146 4.73 -3.58 4.14
C VAL A 146 4.94 -3.38 2.64
N SER A 147 4.35 -2.35 2.05
CA SER A 147 4.48 -2.05 0.62
C SER A 147 4.06 -0.61 0.32
N GLY A 148 4.69 0.01 -0.67
CA GLY A 148 4.37 1.37 -1.14
C GLY A 148 4.33 2.41 -0.02
N GLY A 149 5.28 2.34 0.92
CA GLY A 149 5.37 3.24 2.08
C GLY A 149 4.38 2.97 3.22
N ASN A 150 3.58 1.91 3.13
CA ASN A 150 2.54 1.59 4.12
C ASN A 150 2.74 0.22 4.77
N ALA A 151 2.28 0.09 6.01
CA ALA A 151 2.16 -1.16 6.73
C ALA A 151 0.69 -1.55 6.86
N PHE A 152 0.33 -2.72 6.33
CA PHE A 152 -1.04 -3.22 6.27
C PHE A 152 -1.28 -4.26 7.37
N TYR A 153 -2.43 -4.16 8.04
CA TYR A 153 -2.71 -4.98 9.20
C TYR A 153 -4.18 -5.35 9.36
N GLU A 154 -4.40 -6.45 10.07
CA GLU A 154 -5.68 -6.85 10.61
C GLU A 154 -5.77 -6.50 12.11
N ARG A 155 -6.98 -6.20 12.58
CA ARG A 155 -7.25 -6.08 14.01
C ARG A 155 -7.53 -7.46 14.57
N ARG A 156 -6.63 -7.95 15.41
CA ARG A 156 -6.71 -9.26 16.05
C ARG A 156 -6.40 -9.11 17.53
N LYS A 157 -7.43 -9.08 18.37
CA LYS A 157 -7.24 -9.06 19.83
C LYS A 157 -6.59 -10.40 20.23
N PRO A 158 -5.41 -10.38 20.90
CA PRO A 158 -4.76 -11.62 21.29
C PRO A 158 -5.55 -12.32 22.40
N ASP A 159 -5.62 -13.64 22.32
CA ASP A 159 -6.23 -14.55 23.29
C ASP A 159 -5.22 -15.12 24.29
N SER A 160 -3.92 -14.90 24.04
CA SER A 160 -2.81 -15.43 24.83
C SER A 160 -1.59 -14.50 24.78
N PRO A 161 -0.67 -14.60 25.76
CA PRO A 161 0.62 -13.89 25.71
C PRO A 161 1.45 -14.24 24.46
N ALA A 162 1.40 -15.49 24.01
CA ALA A 162 2.06 -15.93 22.79
C ALA A 162 1.49 -15.24 21.54
N ALA A 163 0.15 -15.15 21.42
CA ALA A 163 -0.50 -14.41 20.35
C ALA A 163 -0.16 -12.91 20.40
N ALA A 164 -0.11 -12.32 21.60
CA ALA A 164 0.28 -10.91 21.76
C ALA A 164 1.72 -10.66 21.30
N ARG A 165 2.65 -11.56 21.63
CA ARG A 165 4.05 -11.50 21.15
C ARG A 165 4.13 -11.69 19.64
N ALA A 166 3.38 -12.64 19.07
CA ALA A 166 3.34 -12.87 17.63
C ALA A 166 2.82 -11.64 16.87
N ASN A 167 1.77 -10.99 17.38
CA ASN A 167 1.25 -9.73 16.85
C ASN A 167 2.31 -8.62 16.93
N ALA A 168 2.97 -8.43 18.07
CA ALA A 168 4.02 -7.43 18.24
C ALA A 168 5.21 -7.64 17.27
N MET A 169 5.60 -8.89 17.02
CA MET A 169 6.69 -9.24 16.09
C MET A 169 6.28 -9.20 14.61
N SER A 170 4.98 -9.12 14.30
CA SER A 170 4.50 -9.23 12.92
C SER A 170 4.93 -8.06 12.04
N PHE A 171 5.11 -6.86 12.60
CA PHE A 171 5.61 -5.70 11.84
C PHE A 171 7.04 -5.94 11.33
N ALA A 172 7.96 -6.33 12.22
CA ALA A 172 9.35 -6.60 11.84
C ALA A 172 9.45 -7.72 10.79
N ARG A 173 8.58 -8.74 10.87
CA ARG A 173 8.48 -9.80 9.85
C ARG A 173 7.95 -9.28 8.52
N ALA A 174 6.98 -8.36 8.54
CA ALA A 174 6.45 -7.76 7.32
C ALA A 174 7.46 -6.84 6.64
N VAL A 175 8.25 -6.08 7.42
CA VAL A 175 9.38 -5.29 6.91
C VAL A 175 10.44 -6.18 6.28
N ALA A 176 10.90 -7.23 6.98
CA ALA A 176 11.91 -8.14 6.43
C ALA A 176 11.49 -8.77 5.09
N ARG A 177 10.20 -9.14 4.96
CA ARG A 177 9.65 -9.66 3.69
C ARG A 177 9.59 -8.61 2.58
N ALA A 178 9.34 -7.35 2.94
CA ALA A 178 9.36 -6.26 1.97
C ALA A 178 10.80 -6.02 1.47
N ASP A 179 11.79 -6.02 2.37
CA ASP A 179 13.20 -5.90 2.03
C ASP A 179 13.66 -7.06 1.12
N GLU A 180 13.22 -8.28 1.41
CA GLU A 180 13.46 -9.46 0.56
C GLU A 180 12.82 -9.30 -0.83
N ALA A 181 11.55 -8.89 -0.90
CA ALA A 181 10.85 -8.67 -2.16
C ALA A 181 11.48 -7.56 -3.01
N GLU A 182 11.95 -6.48 -2.39
CA GLU A 182 12.68 -5.41 -3.08
C GLU A 182 14.05 -5.89 -3.58
N ALA A 183 14.76 -6.71 -2.79
CA ALA A 183 16.03 -7.30 -3.22
C ALA A 183 15.86 -8.25 -4.42
N GLU A 184 14.76 -9.03 -4.44
CA GLU A 184 14.41 -9.92 -5.55
C GLU A 184 13.95 -9.16 -6.81
N ALA A 185 13.26 -8.03 -6.65
CA ALA A 185 12.86 -7.17 -7.78
C ALA A 185 14.07 -6.54 -8.50
N GLY A 186 15.23 -6.49 -7.83
CA GLY A 186 16.50 -6.04 -8.38
C GLY A 186 16.58 -4.52 -8.63
N PRO A 187 17.79 -3.97 -8.89
CA PRO A 187 17.94 -2.55 -9.17
C PRO A 187 17.29 -2.16 -10.50
N ILE A 188 16.27 -1.31 -10.43
CA ILE A 188 15.56 -0.73 -11.59
C ILE A 188 16.48 0.17 -12.47
N VAL A 189 17.73 0.39 -12.06
CA VAL A 189 18.70 1.28 -12.72
C VAL A 189 19.56 0.61 -13.81
N ALA A 190 19.43 -0.69 -14.08
CA ALA A 190 20.20 -1.34 -15.16
C ALA A 190 19.52 -1.33 -16.55
N ALA A 191 18.22 -1.03 -16.65
CA ALA A 191 17.49 -1.14 -17.92
C ALA A 191 17.44 0.14 -18.78
N ALA A 192 18.02 1.26 -18.32
CA ALA A 192 17.94 2.55 -19.01
C ALA A 192 19.23 2.99 -19.73
N LEU A 193 20.26 2.12 -19.85
CA LEU A 193 21.50 2.43 -20.58
C LEU A 193 21.86 1.42 -21.67
N ALA A 194 20.89 0.64 -22.17
CA ALA A 194 21.09 0.00 -23.47
C ALA A 194 20.97 1.07 -24.56
N PRO A 195 22.01 1.34 -25.38
CA PRO A 195 21.85 2.14 -26.57
C PRO A 195 20.80 1.45 -27.44
N LYS A 196 19.69 2.12 -27.70
CA LYS A 196 18.71 1.66 -28.69
C LYS A 196 19.42 1.74 -30.04
N GLU A 197 19.86 0.60 -30.55
CA GLU A 197 20.40 0.46 -31.91
C GLU A 197 19.43 1.15 -32.88
N ALA A 198 19.86 2.25 -33.48
CA ALA A 198 19.05 2.97 -34.45
C ALA A 198 18.91 2.08 -35.71
N PRO A 199 17.70 1.86 -36.23
CA PRO A 199 17.56 1.15 -37.50
C PRO A 199 18.23 1.97 -38.62
N ALA A 200 19.03 1.29 -39.44
CA ALA A 200 19.69 1.88 -40.60
C ALA A 200 18.68 2.59 -41.51
N PRO A 201 19.01 3.77 -42.07
CA PRO A 201 18.09 4.47 -42.95
C PRO A 201 17.93 3.68 -44.25
N ALA A 202 16.71 3.19 -44.51
CA ALA A 202 16.32 2.68 -45.81
C ALA A 202 16.36 3.82 -46.84
N MET A 203 17.11 3.61 -47.93
CA MET A 203 17.22 4.53 -49.05
C MET A 203 15.84 4.71 -49.71
N VAL A 204 15.36 5.95 -49.73
CA VAL A 204 14.17 6.33 -50.52
C VAL A 204 14.62 6.59 -51.95
N ALA A 205 14.01 5.88 -52.89
CA ALA A 205 14.25 5.99 -54.32
C ALA A 205 13.86 7.39 -54.86
N GLU A 206 14.59 7.80 -55.89
CA GLU A 206 14.59 9.11 -56.53
C GLU A 206 13.20 9.59 -57.00
N ALA A 207 12.84 10.82 -56.61
CA ALA A 207 11.73 11.56 -57.18
C ALA A 207 12.19 12.32 -58.45
N ARG A 208 11.45 12.15 -59.55
CA ARG A 208 11.66 12.85 -60.83
C ARG A 208 11.34 14.36 -60.69
N PRO A 209 12.03 15.26 -61.43
CA PRO A 209 11.85 16.69 -61.28
C PRO A 209 10.62 17.21 -62.04
N VAL A 210 9.86 18.12 -61.41
CA VAL A 210 8.84 18.96 -62.04
C VAL A 210 9.36 20.40 -62.02
N PRO A 211 9.42 21.12 -63.15
CA PRO A 211 9.94 22.49 -63.17
C PRO A 211 8.83 23.53 -62.95
N GLY A 212 9.15 24.57 -62.18
CA GLY A 212 8.53 25.88 -62.29
C GLY A 212 7.84 26.40 -61.03
N ALA A 213 8.40 27.48 -60.49
CA ALA A 213 7.75 28.69 -59.97
C ALA A 213 8.47 29.24 -58.74
N ASP A 214 9.13 30.37 -58.98
CA ASP A 214 9.85 31.22 -58.06
C ASP A 214 8.99 31.70 -56.89
N SER A 215 9.61 31.79 -55.70
CA SER A 215 9.44 32.89 -54.72
C SER A 215 10.42 32.70 -53.57
N ALA A 216 11.57 33.36 -53.68
CA ALA A 216 12.51 33.54 -52.60
C ALA A 216 11.94 34.53 -51.57
N LEU A 217 11.75 34.07 -50.33
CA LEU A 217 11.85 34.93 -49.15
C LEU A 217 13.00 34.40 -48.31
N ALA A 218 14.11 35.13 -48.41
CA ALA A 218 15.30 34.93 -47.62
C ALA A 218 15.03 35.18 -46.14
N TYR A 219 15.23 34.16 -45.30
CA TYR A 219 15.66 34.35 -43.93
C TYR A 219 17.11 33.87 -43.85
N GLY A 220 18.04 34.84 -43.93
CA GLY A 220 19.44 34.62 -43.65
C GLY A 220 19.63 34.43 -42.15
N GLY A 221 19.84 33.19 -41.73
CA GLY A 221 20.26 32.83 -40.39
C GLY A 221 20.92 31.47 -40.42
N ALA A 222 22.25 31.44 -40.32
CA ALA A 222 22.99 30.19 -40.18
C ALA A 222 22.51 29.47 -38.91
N ALA A 223 21.95 28.27 -39.07
CA ALA A 223 21.69 27.38 -37.96
C ALA A 223 23.04 26.98 -37.32
N PRO A 224 23.23 27.12 -36.00
CA PRO A 224 24.45 26.63 -35.37
C PRO A 224 24.50 25.10 -35.47
N ALA A 225 25.65 24.57 -35.88
CA ALA A 225 25.94 23.15 -35.80
C ALA A 225 25.79 22.69 -34.34
N PHE A 226 25.05 21.61 -34.13
CA PHE A 226 24.90 20.96 -32.83
C PHE A 226 26.24 20.30 -32.46
N ASP A 227 26.97 20.86 -31.49
CA ASP A 227 28.20 20.28 -30.94
C ASP A 227 27.84 19.35 -29.75
N PRO A 228 27.99 18.02 -29.89
CA PRO A 228 27.69 17.07 -28.82
C PRO A 228 28.67 17.16 -27.63
N SER A 229 29.76 17.92 -27.74
CA SER A 229 30.77 18.06 -26.68
C SER A 229 30.31 18.98 -25.54
N GLY A 230 29.40 19.92 -25.81
CA GLY A 230 28.84 20.82 -24.79
C GLY A 230 27.82 20.16 -23.86
N ALA A 231 27.17 19.08 -24.32
CA ALA A 231 26.17 18.35 -23.54
C ALA A 231 26.79 17.58 -22.36
N LEU A 232 28.03 17.10 -22.49
CA LEU A 232 28.75 16.40 -21.41
C LEU A 232 29.24 17.35 -20.31
N ALA A 233 29.64 18.58 -20.67
CA ALA A 233 30.09 19.59 -19.70
C ALA A 233 28.94 20.12 -18.81
N ALA A 234 27.71 20.20 -19.35
CA ALA A 234 26.54 20.64 -18.59
C ALA A 234 26.10 19.63 -17.51
N VAL A 235 26.39 18.34 -17.69
CA VAL A 235 26.08 17.28 -16.71
C VAL A 235 27.11 17.27 -15.57
N ALA A 236 28.38 17.62 -15.87
CA ALA A 236 29.44 17.72 -14.87
C ALA A 236 29.33 18.94 -13.93
N ALA A 237 28.52 19.95 -14.29
CA ALA A 237 28.31 21.17 -13.50
C ALA A 237 27.05 21.12 -12.59
N LEU A 238 26.27 20.04 -12.62
CA LEU A 238 25.15 19.84 -11.70
C LEU A 238 25.68 19.46 -10.31
N LYS A 239 25.52 20.35 -9.34
CA LYS A 239 25.79 20.06 -7.93
C LYS A 239 24.99 18.82 -7.52
N PRO A 240 25.61 17.78 -6.94
CA PRO A 240 24.90 16.55 -6.61
C PRO A 240 23.70 16.87 -5.70
N ARG A 241 22.50 16.50 -6.15
CA ARG A 241 21.35 16.44 -5.26
C ARG A 241 21.69 15.45 -4.16
N SER A 242 21.55 15.89 -2.92
CA SER A 242 21.70 15.09 -1.71
C SER A 242 21.04 13.73 -1.91
N GLY A 243 21.86 12.67 -1.89
CA GLY A 243 21.40 11.28 -1.94
C GLY A 243 20.46 10.96 -0.77
N PRO A 244 19.89 9.74 -0.73
CA PRO A 244 19.08 9.31 0.40
C PRO A 244 19.84 9.55 1.70
N ARG A 245 19.18 10.20 2.67
CA ARG A 245 19.70 10.34 4.03
C ARG A 245 19.83 8.94 4.60
N VAL A 246 21.03 8.38 4.49
CA VAL A 246 21.45 7.28 5.36
C VAL A 246 21.51 7.89 6.75
N ILE A 247 20.47 7.67 7.55
CA ILE A 247 20.58 7.86 8.99
C ILE A 247 21.50 6.75 9.46
N ALA A 248 22.80 7.06 9.56
CA ALA A 248 23.72 6.21 10.28
C ALA A 248 23.15 6.02 11.70
N PRO A 249 23.02 4.79 12.22
CA PRO A 249 22.73 4.61 13.63
C PRO A 249 23.92 5.20 14.39
N GLN A 250 23.68 6.30 15.09
CA GLN A 250 24.64 6.77 16.08
C GLN A 250 24.71 5.67 17.15
N ALA A 251 25.93 5.16 17.36
CA ALA A 251 26.25 4.25 18.46
C ALA A 251 25.83 4.88 19.81
N PRO A 252 25.64 4.05 20.84
CA PRO A 252 24.60 4.28 21.85
C PRO A 252 24.98 5.39 22.81
N VAL A 253 24.04 6.31 23.04
CA VAL A 253 24.05 7.11 24.27
C VAL A 253 23.58 6.20 25.39
N LEU A 254 24.54 5.69 26.16
CA LEU A 254 24.31 5.15 27.48
C LEU A 254 23.64 6.21 28.36
N ALA A 255 22.83 5.73 29.31
CA ALA A 255 22.27 6.45 30.47
C ALA A 255 20.98 7.27 30.23
N ALA A 256 19.84 6.60 30.39
CA ALA A 256 18.68 7.19 31.05
C ALA A 256 18.12 6.18 32.06
N ALA A 257 18.08 6.62 33.31
CA ALA A 257 17.77 5.85 34.50
C ALA A 257 16.37 5.25 34.47
N ILE A 258 16.29 3.94 34.70
CA ILE A 258 15.09 3.30 35.22
C ILE A 258 15.18 3.44 36.75
N PRO A 259 14.25 4.12 37.45
CA PRO A 259 14.18 4.01 38.89
C PRO A 259 13.78 2.57 39.24
N MET A 260 14.71 1.84 39.86
CA MET A 260 14.42 0.52 40.42
C MET A 260 13.49 0.68 41.63
N PRO A 261 12.49 -0.19 41.82
CA PRO A 261 11.82 -0.30 43.12
C PRO A 261 12.81 -0.83 44.15
N ALA A 262 12.96 -0.11 45.27
CA ALA A 262 13.64 -0.63 46.45
C ALA A 262 12.89 -1.87 46.94
N ASN A 263 13.63 -2.95 47.20
CA ASN A 263 13.22 -4.27 47.68
C ASN A 263 12.95 -5.32 46.58
N ALA A 264 14.03 -5.87 46.02
CA ALA A 264 14.04 -7.24 45.52
C ALA A 264 15.33 -7.92 45.99
N GLU A 265 15.17 -8.95 46.81
CA GLU A 265 16.22 -9.76 47.42
C GLU A 265 17.01 -10.53 46.35
N ALA A 266 18.33 -10.61 46.52
CA ALA A 266 19.22 -11.29 45.56
C ALA A 266 19.00 -12.81 45.57
N PRO A 267 18.89 -13.48 44.41
CA PRO A 267 18.87 -14.94 44.37
C PRO A 267 20.27 -15.51 44.65
N SER A 268 20.33 -16.45 45.60
CA SER A 268 21.52 -17.20 45.95
C SER A 268 21.73 -18.40 45.01
N ALA A 269 22.99 -18.56 44.59
CA ALA A 269 23.63 -19.72 43.94
C ALA A 269 23.49 -19.92 42.40
N PRO A 270 24.61 -20.14 41.67
CA PRO A 270 24.58 -20.56 40.27
C PRO A 270 24.33 -22.07 40.11
N PRO A 271 23.71 -22.52 39.00
CA PRO A 271 23.48 -23.94 38.72
C PRO A 271 24.78 -24.69 38.37
N PRO A 272 24.83 -26.02 38.55
CA PRO A 272 26.04 -26.82 38.30
C PRO A 272 26.37 -26.92 36.80
N ALA A 273 27.65 -26.71 36.47
CA ALA A 273 28.19 -26.74 35.11
C ALA A 273 28.67 -28.15 34.72
N THR A 274 28.27 -28.62 33.54
CA THR A 274 28.79 -29.82 32.88
C THR A 274 29.41 -29.46 31.53
N ASP A 275 30.54 -28.74 31.52
CA ASP A 275 31.47 -28.74 30.38
C ASP A 275 32.82 -28.08 30.77
N PRO A 276 33.97 -28.80 30.71
CA PRO A 276 35.27 -28.25 31.05
C PRO A 276 35.81 -27.20 30.07
N LEU A 277 35.24 -27.04 28.86
CA LEU A 277 35.66 -26.03 27.89
C LEU A 277 35.00 -24.65 28.10
N ALA A 278 33.79 -24.60 28.66
CA ALA A 278 33.11 -23.35 28.99
C ALA A 278 33.77 -22.58 30.16
N ASN A 279 34.48 -23.30 31.04
CA ASN A 279 35.06 -22.72 32.26
C ASN A 279 36.24 -21.77 32.05
N ARG A 280 36.93 -21.80 30.89
CA ARG A 280 38.03 -20.86 30.63
C ARG A 280 37.55 -19.50 30.12
N LEU A 281 36.42 -19.46 29.41
CA LEU A 281 35.86 -18.21 28.89
C LEU A 281 35.03 -17.47 29.95
N VAL A 282 34.31 -18.21 30.80
CA VAL A 282 33.52 -17.60 31.89
C VAL A 282 34.43 -17.05 33.01
N ALA A 283 35.53 -17.74 33.34
CA ALA A 283 36.50 -17.23 34.32
C ALA A 283 37.29 -16.01 33.80
N ALA A 284 37.62 -15.97 32.51
CA ALA A 284 38.27 -14.81 31.89
C ALA A 284 37.36 -13.58 31.80
N ALA A 285 36.05 -13.78 31.60
CA ALA A 285 35.06 -12.71 31.57
C ALA A 285 34.80 -12.10 32.96
N TRP A 286 34.97 -12.86 34.04
CA TRP A 286 34.74 -12.39 35.42
C TRP A 286 35.90 -11.56 35.98
N ALA A 287 37.14 -11.79 35.51
CA ALA A 287 38.32 -11.01 35.92
C ALA A 287 38.40 -9.61 35.30
N LEU A 288 37.57 -9.29 34.32
CA LEU A 288 37.47 -7.96 33.69
C LEU A 288 36.44 -7.04 34.38
N PHE A 289 35.80 -7.53 35.45
CA PHE A 289 34.72 -6.82 36.15
C PHE A 289 34.96 -6.63 37.67
N GLN A 290 36.20 -6.84 38.14
CA GLN A 290 36.74 -6.24 39.37
C GLN A 290 37.81 -5.23 39.00
#